data_AF-A0A645ITY2-F1
#
_entry.id   AF-A0A645ITY2-F1
#
_cell.length_a   1.000
_cell.length_b   1.000
_cell.length_c   1.000
_cell.angle_alpha   90.00
_cell.angle_beta   90.00
_cell.angle_gamma   90.00
#
_symmetry.space_group_name_H-M   'P 1'
#
loop_
_entity.id
_entity.type
_entity.pdbx_description
1 polymer ?
#
loop_
_entity_poly.entity_id
_entity_poly.type
_entity_poly.pdbx_seq_one_letter_code
_entity_poly.pdbx_strand_id
1 'polypeptide(L)'
;MENTMTAGAMLAAARLRENMRFLSAIVTMAPLLGLLGTVIGMINSFSVFNVQSGQPMAITGGVGEALVATAAGLVVAVMALTVHVYFSHRLDQLVTDMEQITALIVIRLAKKKLVRRETHEIA
;
A
#
# COMPACT_ATOMS: atom_id res chain seq x y z
N MET A 1 -26.61 6.73 18.56
CA MET A 1 -26.96 5.80 17.47
C MET A 1 -26.29 6.21 16.16
N GLU A 2 -26.40 7.47 15.74
CA GLU A 2 -25.68 7.98 14.55
C GLU A 2 -24.15 7.88 14.70
N ASN A 3 -23.59 8.44 15.78
CA ASN A 3 -22.15 8.36 16.06
C ASN A 3 -21.60 6.94 16.24
N THR A 4 -22.44 5.97 16.65
CA THR A 4 -22.00 4.59 16.85
C THR A 4 -21.96 3.80 15.54
N MET A 5 -22.83 4.12 14.57
CA MET A 5 -22.81 3.50 13.24
C MET A 5 -21.67 4.04 12.38
N THR A 6 -21.42 5.35 12.41
CA THR A 6 -20.29 5.96 11.70
C THR A 6 -18.95 5.49 12.27
N ALA A 7 -18.83 5.38 13.60
CA ALA A 7 -17.64 4.83 14.25
C ALA A 7 -17.38 3.36 13.85
N GLY A 8 -18.43 2.54 13.72
CA GLY A 8 -18.30 1.15 13.27
C GLY A 8 -17.78 1.04 11.82
N ALA A 9 -18.29 1.88 10.92
CA ALA A 9 -17.81 1.95 9.53
C ALA A 9 -16.34 2.40 9.45
N MET A 10 -15.95 3.42 10.23
CA MET A 10 -14.56 3.87 10.32
C MET A 10 -13.61 2.79 10.86
N LEU A 11 -14.02 2.03 11.87
CA LEU A 11 -13.20 0.94 12.42
C LEU A 11 -12.98 -0.19 11.40
N ALA A 12 -14.01 -0.54 10.63
CA ALA A 12 -13.89 -1.54 9.56
C ALA A 12 -12.95 -1.06 8.44
N ALA A 13 -13.09 0.20 8.03
CA ALA A 13 -12.20 0.84 7.06
C ALA A 13 -10.74 0.87 7.57
N ALA A 14 -10.53 1.18 8.85
CA ALA A 14 -9.20 1.24 9.46
C ALA A 14 -8.48 -0.12 9.42
N ARG A 15 -9.19 -1.22 9.72
CA ARG A 15 -8.61 -2.57 9.63
C ARG A 15 -8.23 -2.97 8.20
N LEU A 16 -9.06 -2.60 7.22
CA LEU A 16 -8.72 -2.83 5.80
C LEU A 16 -7.49 -2.01 5.37
N ARG A 17 -7.38 -0.76 5.84
CA ARG A 17 -6.20 0.10 5.60
C ARG A 17 -4.94 -0.43 6.26
N GLU A 18 -5.04 -1.08 7.42
CA GLU A 18 -3.88 -1.66 8.11
C GLU A 18 -3.19 -2.74 7.27
N ASN A 19 -3.96 -3.61 6.61
CA ASN A 19 -3.42 -4.63 5.71
C ASN A 19 -2.73 -4.03 4.47
N MET A 20 -3.19 -2.87 3.98
CA MET A 20 -2.53 -2.15 2.88
C MET A 20 -1.17 -1.57 3.27
N ARG A 21 -0.92 -1.34 4.56
CA ARG A 21 0.31 -0.73 5.06
C ARG A 21 1.52 -1.63 4.82
N PHE A 22 1.34 -2.95 4.92
CA PHE A 22 2.38 -3.92 4.57
C PHE A 22 2.75 -3.86 3.09
N LEU A 23 1.76 -3.75 2.20
CA LEU A 23 2.01 -3.67 0.77
C LEU A 23 2.75 -2.37 0.40
N SER A 24 2.36 -1.25 1.01
CA SER A 24 3.08 0.02 0.87
C SER A 24 4.53 -0.08 1.35
N ALA A 25 4.79 -0.77 2.46
CA ALA A 25 6.14 -1.00 2.94
C ALA A 25 6.99 -1.84 1.97
N ILE A 26 6.41 -2.84 1.31
CA ILE A 26 7.12 -3.64 0.29
C ILE A 26 7.53 -2.78 -0.90
N VAL A 27 6.63 -1.89 -1.36
CA VAL A 27 6.91 -0.97 -2.47
C VAL A 27 8.11 -0.07 -2.18
N THR A 28 8.26 0.39 -0.94
CA THR A 28 9.38 1.26 -0.55
C THR A 28 10.65 0.49 -0.23
N MET A 29 10.55 -0.73 0.33
CA MET A 29 11.71 -1.55 0.66
C MET A 29 12.35 -2.23 -0.55
N ALA A 30 11.57 -2.64 -1.57
CA ALA A 30 12.09 -3.37 -2.73
C ALA A 30 13.21 -2.62 -3.50
N PRO A 31 13.08 -1.31 -3.81
CA PRO A 31 14.18 -0.55 -4.42
C PRO A 31 15.40 -0.44 -3.52
N LEU A 32 15.19 -0.27 -2.20
CA LEU A 32 16.29 -0.17 -1.23
C LEU A 32 17.08 -1.48 -1.15
N LEU A 33 16.41 -2.63 -1.25
CA LEU A 33 17.05 -3.94 -1.34
C LEU A 33 17.83 -4.11 -2.64
N GLY A 34 17.32 -3.62 -3.78
CA GLY A 34 18.05 -3.61 -5.04
C GLY A 34 19.32 -2.75 -4.99
N LEU A 35 19.23 -1.59 -4.33
CA LEU A 35 20.38 -0.72 -4.08
C LEU A 35 21.37 -1.36 -3.11
N LEU A 36 20.91 -2.06 -2.06
CA LEU A 36 21.80 -2.84 -1.20
C LEU A 36 22.56 -3.91 -2.00
N GLY A 37 21.88 -4.58 -2.93
CA GLY A 37 22.49 -5.55 -3.84
C GLY A 37 23.61 -4.96 -4.69
N THR A 38 23.50 -3.70 -5.11
CA THR A 38 24.58 -3.04 -5.86
C THR A 38 25.79 -2.77 -4.99
N VAL A 39 25.57 -2.33 -3.75
CA VAL A 39 26.65 -2.09 -2.80
C VAL A 39 27.43 -3.39 -2.56
N ILE A 40 26.72 -4.50 -2.35
CA ILE A 40 27.35 -5.81 -2.16
C ILE A 40 28.10 -6.27 -3.42
N GLY A 41 27.49 -6.14 -4.61
CA GLY A 41 28.12 -6.51 -5.88
C GLY A 41 29.38 -5.69 -6.19
N MET A 42 29.35 -4.39 -5.88
CA MET A 42 30.51 -3.51 -6.02
C MET A 42 31.62 -3.87 -5.03
N ILE A 43 31.30 -4.18 -3.77
CA ILE A 43 32.30 -4.64 -2.77
C ILE A 43 32.99 -5.92 -3.24
N ASN A 44 32.24 -6.88 -3.77
CA ASN A 44 32.80 -8.11 -4.32
C ASN A 44 33.66 -7.86 -5.57
N SER A 45 33.25 -6.93 -6.44
CA SER A 45 34.02 -6.55 -7.63
C SER A 45 35.41 -6.01 -7.25
N PHE A 46 35.47 -5.19 -6.21
CA PHE A 46 36.74 -4.62 -5.72
C PHE A 46 37.59 -5.62 -4.95
N SER A 47 37.01 -6.61 -4.29
CA SER A 47 37.79 -7.65 -3.59
C SER A 47 38.53 -8.56 -4.56
N VAL A 48 37.91 -8.92 -5.69
CA VAL A 48 38.52 -9.75 -6.75
C VAL A 48 39.65 -9.01 -7.46
N PHE A 49 39.53 -7.68 -7.62
CA PHE A 49 40.59 -6.84 -8.19
C PHE A 49 41.90 -6.93 -7.39
N ASN A 50 41.81 -6.99 -6.06
CA ASN A 50 42.98 -7.05 -5.18
C ASN A 50 43.71 -8.41 -5.23
N VAL A 51 43.03 -9.49 -5.66
CA VAL A 51 43.57 -10.86 -5.66
C VAL A 51 44.16 -11.24 -7.03
N GLN A 52 43.62 -10.72 -8.13
CA GLN A 52 44.01 -11.14 -9.50
C GLN A 52 44.85 -10.11 -10.27
N SER A 53 45.53 -9.20 -9.57
CA SER A 53 46.51 -8.27 -10.17
C SER A 53 46.01 -7.60 -11.48
N GLY A 54 44.85 -6.96 -11.39
CA GLY A 54 44.50 -5.92 -12.37
C GLY A 54 43.89 -6.38 -13.69
N GLN A 55 43.28 -7.57 -13.79
CA GLN A 55 42.44 -7.89 -14.95
C GLN A 55 41.17 -7.01 -14.95
N PRO A 56 41.04 -6.02 -15.85
CA PRO A 56 39.91 -5.07 -15.83
C PRO A 56 38.57 -5.78 -16.13
N MET A 57 38.65 -6.90 -16.84
CA MET A 57 37.50 -7.70 -17.26
C MET A 57 36.72 -8.28 -16.08
N ALA A 58 37.40 -8.64 -14.98
CA ALA A 58 36.75 -9.17 -13.78
C ALA A 58 35.88 -8.12 -13.07
N ILE A 59 36.32 -6.85 -13.05
CA ILE A 59 35.52 -5.75 -12.48
C ILE A 59 34.29 -5.47 -13.34
N THR A 60 34.43 -5.47 -14.66
CA THR A 60 33.31 -5.16 -15.57
C THR A 60 32.15 -6.16 -15.41
N GLY A 61 32.44 -7.42 -15.07
CA GLY A 61 31.41 -8.42 -14.78
C GLY A 61 30.63 -8.11 -13.50
N GLY A 62 31.31 -7.78 -12.40
CA GLY A 62 30.64 -7.52 -11.13
C GLY A 62 29.90 -6.18 -11.07
N VAL A 63 30.33 -5.17 -11.85
CA VAL A 63 29.53 -3.95 -12.08
C VAL A 63 28.24 -4.28 -12.85
N GLY A 64 28.32 -5.15 -13.85
CA GLY A 64 27.15 -5.64 -14.58
C GLY A 64 26.15 -6.36 -13.67
N GLU A 65 26.64 -7.23 -12.79
CA GLU A 65 25.82 -7.94 -11.81
C GLU A 65 25.14 -6.97 -10.82
N ALA A 66 25.86 -5.95 -10.34
CA ALA A 66 25.31 -4.91 -9.48
C ALA A 66 24.16 -4.15 -10.17
N LEU A 67 24.28 -3.83 -11.45
CA LEU A 67 23.22 -3.16 -12.21
C LEU A 67 21.98 -4.06 -12.37
N VAL A 68 22.16 -5.35 -12.62
CA VAL A 68 21.06 -6.32 -12.69
C VAL A 68 20.32 -6.43 -11.36
N ALA A 69 21.02 -6.39 -10.22
CA ALA A 69 20.40 -6.38 -8.90
C ALA A 69 19.50 -5.15 -8.68
N THR A 70 19.88 -3.97 -9.19
CA THR A 70 19.01 -2.77 -9.15
C THR A 70 17.78 -2.95 -10.00
N ALA A 71 17.97 -3.42 -11.24
CA ALA A 71 16.88 -3.61 -12.18
C ALA A 71 15.84 -4.60 -11.62
N ALA A 72 16.29 -5.69 -11.00
CA ALA A 72 15.42 -6.64 -10.33
C ALA A 72 14.63 -6.00 -9.18
N GLY A 73 15.28 -5.21 -8.31
CA GLY A 73 14.62 -4.50 -7.21
C GLY A 73 13.55 -3.51 -7.70
N LEU A 74 13.83 -2.79 -8.80
CA LEU A 74 12.88 -1.88 -9.42
C LEU A 74 11.70 -2.60 -10.06
N VAL A 75 11.92 -3.72 -10.76
CA VAL A 75 10.83 -4.50 -11.36
C VAL A 75 9.86 -4.99 -10.28
N VAL A 76 10.39 -5.52 -9.17
CA VAL A 76 9.55 -5.96 -8.04
C VAL A 76 8.78 -4.78 -7.43
N ALA A 77 9.44 -3.63 -7.27
CA ALA A 77 8.80 -2.43 -6.72
C ALA A 77 7.64 -1.92 -7.59
N VAL A 78 7.84 -1.89 -8.92
CA VAL A 78 6.81 -1.47 -9.88
C VAL A 78 5.61 -2.41 -9.83
N MET A 79 5.85 -3.72 -9.86
CA MET A 79 4.79 -4.73 -9.76
C MET A 79 3.99 -4.60 -8.46
N ALA A 80 4.68 -4.44 -7.33
CA ALA A 80 4.05 -4.22 -6.03
C ALA A 80 3.24 -2.91 -5.99
N LEU A 81 3.75 -1.84 -6.60
CA LEU A 81 3.07 -0.55 -6.66
C LEU A 81 1.78 -0.63 -7.48
N THR A 82 1.79 -1.31 -8.62
CA THR A 82 0.59 -1.52 -9.43
C THR A 82 -0.52 -2.22 -8.63
N VAL A 83 -0.16 -3.28 -7.92
CA VAL A 83 -1.10 -4.00 -7.05
C VAL A 83 -1.59 -3.10 -5.91
N HIS A 84 -0.69 -2.34 -5.28
CA HIS A 84 -1.04 -1.42 -4.19
C HIS A 84 -2.04 -0.35 -4.61
N VAL A 85 -1.82 0.28 -5.77
CA VAL A 85 -2.74 1.29 -6.30
C VAL A 85 -4.10 0.69 -6.63
N TYR A 86 -4.14 -0.49 -7.25
CA TYR A 86 -5.40 -1.17 -7.57
C TYR A 86 -6.24 -1.49 -6.32
N PHE A 87 -5.61 -2.09 -5.30
CA PHE A 87 -6.31 -2.43 -4.05
C PHE A 87 -6.69 -1.19 -3.25
N SER A 88 -5.82 -0.18 -3.20
CA SER A 88 -6.12 1.08 -2.49
C SER A 88 -7.34 1.78 -3.10
N HIS A 89 -7.41 1.84 -4.43
CA HIS A 89 -8.58 2.40 -5.11
C HIS A 89 -9.85 1.60 -4.82
N ARG A 90 -9.77 0.27 -4.84
CA ARG A 90 -10.92 -0.60 -4.53
C ARG A 90 -11.40 -0.43 -3.08
N LEU A 91 -10.48 -0.25 -2.14
CA LEU A 91 -10.79 0.00 -0.75
C LEU A 91 -11.44 1.36 -0.53
N ASP A 92 -10.92 2.42 -1.16
CA ASP A 92 -11.52 3.76 -1.05
C ASP A 92 -12.94 3.78 -1.64
N GLN A 93 -13.20 3.06 -2.73
CA GLN A 93 -14.56 2.85 -3.25
C GLN A 93 -15.46 2.16 -2.21
N LEU A 94 -14.98 1.06 -1.61
CA LEU A 94 -15.75 0.32 -0.61
C LEU A 94 -16.09 1.17 0.62
N VAL A 95 -15.13 1.98 1.08
CA VAL A 95 -15.33 2.91 2.21
C VAL A 95 -16.35 3.98 1.85
N THR A 96 -16.24 4.55 0.65
CA THR A 96 -17.19 5.56 0.14
C THR A 96 -18.61 4.98 0.07
N ASP A 97 -18.77 3.77 -0.43
CA ASP A 97 -20.07 3.08 -0.49
C ASP A 97 -20.64 2.85 0.92
N MET A 98 -19.80 2.44 1.88
CA MET A 98 -20.22 2.26 3.28
C MET A 98 -20.68 3.56 3.93
N GLU A 99 -19.98 4.68 3.67
CA GLU A 99 -20.34 6.00 4.16
C GLU A 99 -21.69 6.46 3.57
N GLN A 100 -21.89 6.28 2.26
CA GLN A 100 -23.15 6.62 1.60
C GLN A 100 -24.33 5.82 2.15
N ILE A 101 -24.19 4.50 2.29
CA ILE A 101 -25.25 3.63 2.84
C ILE A 101 -25.59 4.06 4.28
N THR A 102 -24.57 4.34 5.09
CA THR A 102 -24.75 4.81 6.47
C THR A 102 -25.53 6.12 6.52
N ALA A 103 -25.14 7.09 5.68
CA ALA A 103 -25.83 8.38 5.58
C ALA A 103 -27.30 8.22 5.15
N LEU A 104 -27.57 7.39 4.14
CA LEU A 104 -28.94 7.11 3.68
C LEU A 104 -29.81 6.47 4.76
N ILE A 105 -29.27 5.52 5.53
CA ILE A 105 -29.99 4.89 6.64
C ILE A 105 -30.31 5.91 7.73
N VAL A 106 -29.35 6.76 8.11
CA VAL A 106 -29.56 7.81 9.11
C VAL A 106 -30.67 8.77 8.67
N ILE A 107 -30.63 9.26 7.43
CA ILE A 107 -31.65 10.16 6.88
C ILE A 107 -33.04 9.48 6.88
N ARG A 108 -33.13 8.21 6.47
CA ARG A 108 -34.40 7.46 6.49
C ARG A 108 -34.95 7.26 7.90
N LEU A 109 -34.09 6.96 8.87
CA LEU A 109 -34.50 6.80 10.27
C LEU A 109 -34.94 8.13 10.89
N ALA A 110 -34.25 9.24 10.57
CA ALA A 110 -34.66 10.58 10.99
C ALA A 110 -36.04 10.94 10.43
N LYS A 111 -36.27 10.70 9.13
CA LYS A 111 -37.56 10.93 8.48
C LYS A 111 -38.69 10.08 9.07
N LYS A 112 -38.43 8.80 9.36
CA LYS A 112 -39.39 7.90 10.01
C LYS A 112 -39.73 8.33 11.44
N LYS A 113 -38.76 8.87 12.19
CA LYS A 113 -38.98 9.43 13.53
C LYS A 113 -39.86 10.68 13.50
N LEU A 114 -39.65 11.57 12.52
CA LEU A 114 -40.44 12.81 12.36
C LEU A 114 -41.91 12.50 12.08
N VAL A 115 -42.19 11.66 11.07
CA VAL A 115 -43.57 11.27 10.71
C VAL A 115 -44.30 10.60 11.89
N ARG A 116 -43.61 9.74 12.64
CA ARG A 116 -44.19 9.05 13.80
C ARG A 116 -44.47 9.99 14.98
N ARG A 117 -43.84 11.17 15.03
CA ARG A 117 -44.06 12.19 16.06
C ARG A 117 -45.29 13.03 15.74
N GLU A 118 -45.44 13.47 14.50
CA GLU A 118 -46.62 14.20 14.03
C GLU A 118 -47.90 13.35 14.18
N THR A 119 -47.83 12.05 13.87
CA THR A 119 -49.00 11.16 14.02
C THR A 119 -49.45 10.99 15.48
N HIS A 120 -48.58 11.27 16.45
CA HIS A 120 -48.88 11.14 17.88
C HIS A 120 -49.31 12.47 18.55
N GLU A 121 -49.09 13.61 17.91
CA GLU A 121 -49.62 14.92 18.37
C GLU A 121 -51.06 15.18 17.87
N ILE A 122 -51.51 14.43 16.86
CA ILE A 122 -52.82 14.63 16.21
C ILE A 122 -53.86 13.58 16.70
N ALA A 123 -53.45 12.63 17.56
CA ALA A 123 -54.31 11.60 18.16
C ALA A 123 -54.43 11.81 19.66
#